data_AF-A0A8I1RRB6-F1
#
_entry.id   AF-A0A8I1RRB6-F1
#
_cell.length_a   1.000
_cell.length_b   1.000
_cell.length_c   1.000
_cell.angle_alpha   90.00
_cell.angle_beta   90.00
_cell.angle_gamma   90.00
#
_symmetry.space_group_name_H-M   'P 1'
#
loop_
_entity.id
_entity.type
_entity.pdbx_description
1 polymer ?
#
loop_
_entity_poly.entity_id
_entity_poly.type
_entity_poly.pdbx_seq_one_letter_code
_entity_poly.pdbx_strand_id
1 'polypeptide(L)'
;MKTYTRQQLHDLVWSGPMREVAKTLELSDNGLRKHCVKAFVPLPPQGHWNKVHAGQKVKTSPLPPRPPGVSDTIQIGQWDYRQHQKELEETEPVAPVFDEPIENLRERVTRNIGVVLASKNLSPPHAAFRRQVEDDARKAAQSSWHTAIFSAALEKRRLRILQGLFYGLSRLDCSVTVQGQDTRTIYVNVGHQNVSIGLERVANRRRVPDEQAVERLKFSIFKGYDKNTERASWVDSDEQTLESQLTSIAVEIIVAGEMQYREHRTWVYEEEVRRREQMRQEAIRKKLEQEKAERERLLKLEADRLKRLTDSAEDYQRAQAIRNFVSAVIEVPTDDVDPVSIARWREWALQQADKLDPISTGRIWNDVNDGA
;
A
#
# COMPACT_ATOMS: atom_id res chain seq x y z
N MET A 1 -11.34 8.70 4.81
CA MET A 1 -12.18 8.01 3.81
C MET A 1 -12.92 6.90 4.51
N LYS A 2 -14.21 6.70 4.22
CA LYS A 2 -14.95 5.53 4.71
C LYS A 2 -15.06 4.51 3.57
N THR A 3 -14.85 3.24 3.91
CA THR A 3 -14.97 2.13 2.97
C THR A 3 -16.35 1.50 3.09
N TYR A 4 -17.04 1.35 1.97
CA TYR A 4 -18.33 0.67 1.86
C TYR A 4 -18.21 -0.52 0.93
N THR A 5 -18.85 -1.63 1.27
CA THR A 5 -19.02 -2.74 0.32
C THR A 5 -20.02 -2.36 -0.77
N ARG A 6 -19.96 -3.05 -1.91
CA ARG A 6 -20.93 -2.87 -2.99
C ARG A 6 -22.38 -3.12 -2.55
N GLN A 7 -22.58 -4.08 -1.65
CA GLN A 7 -23.89 -4.35 -1.03
C GLN A 7 -24.34 -3.19 -0.14
N GLN A 8 -23.47 -2.71 0.76
CA GLN A 8 -23.80 -1.57 1.63
C GLN A 8 -24.15 -0.32 0.82
N LEU A 9 -23.43 -0.05 -0.27
CA LEU A 9 -23.73 1.09 -1.14
C LEU A 9 -25.07 0.93 -1.86
N HIS A 10 -25.43 -0.28 -2.27
CA HIS A 10 -26.75 -0.59 -2.82
C HIS A 10 -27.84 -0.35 -1.79
N ASP A 11 -27.74 -0.95 -0.60
CA ASP A 11 -28.73 -0.81 0.46
C ASP A 11 -28.94 0.66 0.84
N LEU A 12 -27.85 1.44 0.95
CA LEU A 12 -27.91 2.89 1.22
C LEU A 12 -28.70 3.64 0.15
N VAL A 13 -28.40 3.41 -1.13
CA VAL A 13 -29.04 4.13 -2.25
C VAL A 13 -30.50 3.71 -2.44
N TRP A 14 -30.86 2.51 -2.02
CA TRP A 14 -32.24 2.00 -2.03
C TRP A 14 -32.98 2.24 -0.70
N SER A 15 -32.36 2.92 0.29
CA SER A 15 -33.01 3.26 1.57
C SER A 15 -33.77 4.60 1.55
N GLY A 16 -33.42 5.52 0.66
CA GLY A 16 -34.08 6.82 0.55
C GLY A 16 -33.71 7.63 -0.69
N PRO A 17 -34.28 8.83 -0.85
CA PRO A 17 -33.97 9.72 -1.98
C PRO A 17 -32.47 10.01 -2.10
N MET A 18 -31.94 9.91 -3.32
CA MET A 18 -30.50 10.09 -3.61
C MET A 18 -29.88 11.35 -3.00
N ARG A 19 -30.62 12.46 -2.97
CA ARG A 19 -30.15 13.73 -2.38
C ARG A 19 -29.92 13.63 -0.87
N GLU A 20 -30.79 12.92 -0.16
CA GLU A 20 -30.68 12.73 1.29
C GLU A 20 -29.53 11.78 1.61
N VAL A 21 -29.46 10.65 0.90
CA VAL A 21 -28.37 9.67 1.05
C VAL A 21 -27.02 10.34 0.75
N ALA A 22 -26.91 11.10 -0.35
CA ALA A 22 -25.69 11.81 -0.68
C ALA A 22 -25.27 12.80 0.42
N LYS A 23 -26.23 13.51 1.03
CA LYS A 23 -25.96 14.44 2.14
C LYS A 23 -25.37 13.74 3.36
N THR A 24 -25.87 12.56 3.72
CA THR A 24 -25.31 11.77 4.84
C THR A 24 -23.88 11.29 4.58
N LEU A 25 -23.51 11.12 3.31
CA LEU A 25 -22.18 10.74 2.87
C LEU A 25 -21.26 11.93 2.54
N GLU A 26 -21.71 13.16 2.82
CA GLU A 26 -20.99 14.41 2.50
C GLU A 26 -20.62 14.52 1.00
N LEU A 27 -21.49 13.99 0.14
CA LEU A 27 -21.36 14.01 -1.32
C LEU A 27 -22.45 14.86 -1.98
N SER A 28 -22.16 15.29 -3.21
CA SER A 28 -23.23 15.72 -4.11
C SER A 28 -23.99 14.52 -4.66
N ASP A 29 -25.26 14.70 -5.04
CA ASP A 29 -26.08 13.68 -5.71
C ASP A 29 -25.35 13.08 -6.93
N ASN A 30 -24.74 13.93 -7.76
CA ASN A 30 -23.94 13.48 -8.89
C ASN A 30 -22.65 12.73 -8.47
N GLY A 31 -22.04 13.13 -7.35
CA GLY A 31 -20.91 12.42 -6.75
C GLY A 31 -21.28 10.99 -6.36
N LEU A 32 -22.37 10.82 -5.61
CA LEU A 32 -22.89 9.51 -5.22
C LEU A 32 -23.24 8.66 -6.45
N ARG A 33 -23.91 9.25 -7.45
CA ARG A 33 -24.23 8.60 -8.72
C ARG A 33 -22.97 8.07 -9.42
N LYS A 34 -21.90 8.86 -9.49
CA LYS A 34 -20.62 8.44 -10.09
C LYS A 34 -20.00 7.26 -9.35
N HIS A 35 -20.03 7.25 -8.02
CA HIS A 35 -19.56 6.12 -7.22
C HIS A 35 -20.36 4.85 -7.50
N CYS A 36 -21.69 4.94 -7.58
CA CYS A 36 -22.57 3.81 -7.89
C CYS A 36 -22.30 3.25 -9.29
N VAL A 37 -22.20 4.12 -10.30
CA VAL A 37 -21.89 3.72 -11.68
C VAL A 37 -20.52 3.04 -11.74
N LYS A 38 -19.49 3.62 -11.09
CA LYS A 38 -18.15 3.02 -11.04
C LYS A 38 -18.17 1.65 -10.38
N ALA A 39 -19.02 1.43 -9.37
CA ALA A 39 -19.17 0.16 -8.66
C ALA A 39 -20.18 -0.80 -9.29
N PHE A 40 -20.76 -0.47 -10.46
CA PHE A 40 -21.82 -1.25 -11.10
C PHE A 40 -23.00 -1.55 -10.16
N VAL A 41 -23.38 -0.56 -9.34
CA VAL A 41 -24.53 -0.62 -8.44
C VAL A 41 -25.75 -0.02 -9.16
N PRO A 42 -26.87 -0.75 -9.29
CA PRO A 42 -28.06 -0.24 -9.95
C PRO A 42 -28.69 0.88 -9.11
N LEU A 43 -29.04 1.98 -9.78
CA LEU A 43 -29.69 3.13 -9.17
C LEU A 43 -31.21 3.01 -9.28
N PRO A 44 -31.97 3.51 -8.30
CA PRO A 44 -33.41 3.68 -8.43
C PRO A 44 -33.75 4.52 -9.67
N PRO A 45 -34.71 4.09 -10.51
CA PRO A 45 -35.11 4.86 -11.68
C PRO A 45 -35.70 6.21 -11.29
N GLN A 46 -35.70 7.17 -12.22
CA GLN A 46 -36.28 8.48 -11.97
C GLN A 46 -37.75 8.35 -11.57
N GLY A 47 -38.15 9.06 -10.51
CA GLY A 47 -39.51 9.00 -9.95
C GLY A 47 -39.81 7.76 -9.10
N HIS A 48 -38.85 6.85 -8.88
CA HIS A 48 -39.01 5.70 -7.98
C HIS A 48 -39.52 6.13 -6.60
N TRP A 49 -38.82 7.06 -5.95
CA TRP A 49 -39.18 7.54 -4.61
C TRP A 49 -40.51 8.29 -4.57
N ASN A 50 -40.89 8.99 -5.64
CA ASN A 50 -42.22 9.62 -5.73
C ASN A 50 -43.34 8.58 -5.68
N LYS A 51 -43.15 7.43 -6.35
CA LYS A 51 -44.11 6.32 -6.32
C LYS A 51 -44.16 5.65 -4.94
N VAL A 52 -43.01 5.50 -4.28
CA VAL A 52 -42.93 4.97 -2.91
C VAL A 52 -43.65 5.89 -1.92
N HIS A 53 -43.40 7.21 -1.98
CA HIS A 53 -44.11 8.19 -1.14
C HIS A 53 -45.62 8.24 -1.41
N ALA A 54 -46.04 7.95 -2.64
CA ALA A 54 -47.45 7.80 -3.00
C ALA A 54 -48.07 6.44 -2.58
N GLY A 55 -47.34 5.62 -1.80
CA GLY A 55 -47.82 4.34 -1.28
C GLY A 55 -47.88 3.21 -2.33
N GLN A 56 -47.27 3.40 -3.51
CA GLN A 56 -47.28 2.37 -4.56
C GLN A 56 -46.25 1.28 -4.26
N LYS A 57 -46.60 0.02 -4.56
CA LYS A 57 -45.66 -1.10 -4.51
C LYS A 57 -44.71 -1.04 -5.70
N VAL A 58 -43.46 -0.63 -5.46
CA VAL A 58 -42.41 -0.58 -6.48
C VAL A 58 -41.44 -1.75 -6.29
N LYS A 59 -41.05 -2.41 -7.39
CA LYS A 59 -40.04 -3.47 -7.34
C LYS A 59 -38.64 -2.84 -7.22
N THR A 60 -37.82 -3.38 -6.31
CA THR A 60 -36.41 -3.05 -6.22
C THR A 60 -35.61 -3.90 -7.22
N SER A 61 -34.55 -3.34 -7.79
CA SER A 61 -33.67 -4.09 -8.68
C SER A 61 -32.62 -4.82 -7.83
N PRO A 62 -32.48 -6.16 -7.97
CA PRO A 62 -31.45 -6.89 -7.25
C PRO A 62 -30.05 -6.41 -7.68
N LEU A 63 -29.09 -6.48 -6.77
CA LEU A 63 -27.69 -6.19 -7.07
C LEU A 63 -27.15 -7.29 -8.00
N PRO A 64 -26.73 -6.98 -9.24
CA PRO A 64 -26.17 -8.01 -10.13
C PRO A 64 -24.83 -8.51 -9.59
N PRO A 65 -24.31 -9.66 -10.04
CA PRO A 65 -22.96 -10.12 -9.71
C PRO A 65 -21.91 -9.05 -10.03
N ARG A 66 -20.83 -9.02 -9.26
CA ARG A 66 -19.71 -8.10 -9.50
C ARG A 66 -19.07 -8.42 -10.87
N PRO A 67 -18.90 -7.42 -11.76
CA PRO A 67 -18.19 -7.66 -13.01
C PRO A 67 -16.70 -7.98 -12.80
N PRO A 68 -16.07 -8.74 -13.71
CA PRO A 68 -14.64 -9.05 -13.63
C PRO A 68 -13.77 -7.80 -13.48
N GLY A 69 -12.78 -7.84 -12.58
CA GLY A 69 -11.81 -6.75 -12.39
C GLY A 69 -12.33 -5.50 -11.68
N VAL A 70 -13.61 -5.45 -11.29
CA VAL A 70 -14.20 -4.34 -10.52
C VAL A 70 -13.89 -4.53 -9.03
N SER A 71 -13.60 -3.44 -8.32
CA SER A 71 -13.46 -3.45 -6.85
C SER A 71 -14.80 -3.68 -6.15
N ASP A 72 -14.82 -4.59 -5.18
CA ASP A 72 -16.00 -4.83 -4.33
C ASP A 72 -16.18 -3.79 -3.20
N THR A 73 -15.16 -2.97 -2.98
CA THR A 73 -15.17 -1.89 -1.99
C THR A 73 -15.10 -0.53 -2.66
N ILE A 74 -15.84 0.44 -2.12
CA ILE A 74 -15.92 1.83 -2.56
C ILE A 74 -15.46 2.73 -1.41
N GLN A 75 -14.47 3.57 -1.68
CA GLN A 75 -14.01 4.59 -0.74
C GLN A 75 -14.69 5.93 -1.03
N ILE A 76 -15.27 6.54 0.00
CA ILE A 76 -15.97 7.82 -0.06
C ILE A 76 -15.35 8.80 0.97
N GLY A 77 -15.24 10.07 0.59
CA GLY A 77 -14.73 11.16 1.42
C GLY A 77 -13.25 11.47 1.20
N GLN A 78 -12.68 12.32 2.07
CA GLN A 78 -11.29 12.74 1.99
C GLN A 78 -10.36 11.78 2.74
N TRP A 79 -9.11 11.68 2.27
CA TRP A 79 -8.07 10.90 2.96
C TRP A 79 -7.71 11.58 4.28
N ASP A 80 -7.80 10.83 5.38
CA ASP A 80 -7.41 11.29 6.71
C ASP A 80 -6.42 10.26 7.27
N TYR A 81 -5.15 10.67 7.34
CA TYR A 81 -4.06 9.80 7.80
C TYR A 81 -4.26 9.33 9.24
N ARG A 82 -4.82 10.17 10.13
CA ARG A 82 -5.01 9.81 11.55
C ARG A 82 -6.07 8.74 11.70
N GLN A 83 -7.19 8.89 10.99
CA GLN A 83 -8.26 7.89 10.99
C GLN A 83 -7.77 6.57 10.40
N HIS A 84 -7.01 6.62 9.30
CA HIS A 84 -6.46 5.42 8.68
C HIS A 84 -5.48 4.67 9.60
N GLN A 85 -4.59 5.38 10.32
CA GLN A 85 -3.72 4.76 11.32
C GLN A 85 -4.52 4.10 12.45
N LYS A 86 -5.54 4.80 12.96
CA LYS A 86 -6.39 4.27 14.02
C LYS A 86 -7.14 3.01 13.58
N GLU A 87 -7.69 3.01 12.37
CA GLU A 87 -8.37 1.85 11.78
C GLU A 87 -7.41 0.66 11.63
N LEU A 88 -6.18 0.90 11.18
CA LEU A 88 -5.13 -0.12 11.09
C LEU A 88 -4.71 -0.70 12.45
N GLU A 89 -4.89 0.02 13.56
CA GLU A 89 -4.58 -0.43 14.93
C GLU A 89 -5.77 -1.11 15.61
N GLU A 90 -6.99 -0.66 15.33
CA GLU A 90 -8.20 -1.14 16.01
C GLU A 90 -8.88 -2.31 15.27
N THR A 91 -8.84 -2.33 13.93
CA THR A 91 -9.54 -3.34 13.13
C THR A 91 -8.58 -4.42 12.63
N GLU A 92 -9.02 -5.68 12.68
CA GLU A 92 -8.28 -6.76 12.04
C GLU A 92 -8.60 -6.80 10.54
N PRO A 93 -7.57 -6.87 9.68
CA PRO A 93 -7.80 -6.99 8.26
C PRO A 93 -8.54 -8.30 7.98
N VAL A 94 -9.57 -8.22 7.14
CA VAL A 94 -10.36 -9.40 6.74
C VAL A 94 -9.77 -9.96 5.46
N ALA A 95 -9.45 -11.26 5.47
CA ALA A 95 -8.93 -11.95 4.30
C ALA A 95 -9.91 -11.80 3.11
N PRO A 96 -9.43 -11.45 1.91
CA PRO A 96 -10.30 -11.32 0.76
C PRO A 96 -10.87 -12.68 0.38
N VAL A 97 -12.19 -12.78 0.34
CA VAL A 97 -12.91 -13.97 -0.13
C VAL A 97 -13.41 -13.71 -1.54
N PHE A 98 -13.26 -14.71 -2.41
CA PHE A 98 -13.73 -14.64 -3.80
C PHE A 98 -14.70 -15.79 -4.05
N ASP A 99 -16.00 -15.50 -3.95
CA ASP A 99 -17.07 -16.53 -3.98
C ASP A 99 -17.11 -17.34 -5.28
N GLU A 100 -16.75 -16.73 -6.41
CA GLU A 100 -16.72 -17.39 -7.72
C GLU A 100 -15.30 -17.90 -8.03
N PRO A 101 -15.09 -19.23 -8.20
CA PRO A 101 -13.84 -19.77 -8.69
C PRO A 101 -13.49 -19.25 -10.09
N ILE A 102 -12.20 -19.18 -10.41
CA ILE A 102 -11.74 -18.58 -11.68
C ILE A 102 -12.25 -19.34 -12.92
N GLU A 103 -12.40 -20.66 -12.81
CA GLU A 103 -12.92 -21.50 -13.90
C GLU A 103 -14.40 -21.22 -14.19
N ASN A 104 -15.22 -21.06 -13.14
CA ASN A 104 -16.64 -20.69 -13.32
C ASN A 104 -16.78 -19.30 -13.97
N LEU A 105 -15.92 -18.36 -13.56
CA LEU A 105 -15.87 -17.04 -14.18
C LEU A 105 -15.46 -17.12 -15.65
N ARG A 106 -14.46 -17.94 -15.99
CA ARG A 106 -14.02 -18.19 -17.37
C ARG A 106 -15.14 -18.74 -18.23
N GLU A 107 -15.89 -19.74 -17.76
CA GLU A 107 -17.05 -20.28 -18.47
C GLU A 107 -18.14 -19.23 -18.69
N ARG A 108 -18.44 -18.44 -17.65
CA ARG A 108 -19.43 -17.36 -17.72
C ARG A 108 -19.02 -16.28 -18.74
N VAL A 109 -17.76 -15.87 -18.73
CA VAL A 109 -17.22 -14.90 -19.69
C VAL A 109 -17.27 -15.46 -21.11
N THR A 110 -16.88 -16.73 -21.31
CA THR A 110 -16.92 -17.41 -22.60
C THR A 110 -18.34 -17.44 -23.18
N ARG A 111 -19.34 -17.75 -22.35
CA ARG A 111 -20.75 -17.75 -22.75
C ARG A 111 -21.24 -16.35 -23.12
N ASN A 112 -20.85 -15.33 -22.36
CA ASN A 112 -21.37 -13.97 -22.51
C ASN A 112 -20.71 -13.18 -23.66
N ILE A 113 -19.42 -13.40 -23.92
CA ILE A 113 -18.70 -12.67 -24.98
C ILE A 113 -19.08 -13.18 -26.38
N GLY A 114 -19.43 -14.46 -26.48
CA GLY A 114 -19.74 -15.13 -27.73
C GLY A 114 -18.53 -15.17 -28.68
N VAL A 115 -18.80 -15.36 -29.97
CA VAL A 115 -17.72 -15.44 -30.97
C VAL A 115 -17.14 -14.04 -31.26
N VAL A 116 -15.82 -13.94 -31.14
CA VAL A 116 -15.01 -12.77 -31.52
C VAL A 116 -14.23 -13.10 -32.78
N LEU A 117 -14.37 -12.23 -33.80
CA LEU A 117 -13.75 -12.39 -35.11
C LEU A 117 -12.90 -11.18 -35.46
N ALA A 118 -11.85 -11.40 -36.25
CA ALA A 118 -11.04 -10.32 -36.78
C ALA A 118 -11.87 -9.46 -37.74
N SER A 119 -11.60 -8.15 -37.77
CA SER A 119 -12.27 -7.26 -38.72
C SER A 119 -11.83 -7.56 -40.15
N LYS A 120 -12.76 -7.64 -41.10
CA LYS A 120 -12.42 -7.78 -42.52
C LYS A 120 -11.80 -6.51 -43.10
N ASN A 121 -12.32 -5.35 -42.69
CA ASN A 121 -11.97 -4.04 -43.20
C ASN A 121 -11.48 -3.12 -42.06
N LEU A 122 -10.59 -2.18 -42.39
CA LEU A 122 -10.05 -1.16 -41.47
C LEU A 122 -10.69 0.22 -41.62
N SER A 123 -11.66 0.40 -42.52
CA SER A 123 -12.28 1.69 -42.78
C SER A 123 -13.72 1.74 -42.25
N PRO A 124 -14.07 2.67 -41.34
CA PRO A 124 -13.16 3.58 -40.63
C PRO A 124 -12.34 2.83 -39.56
N PRO A 125 -11.11 3.29 -39.21
CA PRO A 125 -10.32 2.65 -38.18
C PRO A 125 -10.98 2.77 -36.79
N HIS A 126 -10.69 1.80 -35.92
CA HIS A 126 -11.11 1.85 -34.52
C HIS A 126 -10.66 3.16 -33.85
N ALA A 127 -11.54 3.75 -33.03
CA ALA A 127 -11.29 5.04 -32.39
C ALA A 127 -9.96 5.08 -31.60
N ALA A 128 -9.57 3.97 -30.98
CA ALA A 128 -8.35 3.86 -30.17
C ALA A 128 -7.04 4.13 -30.94
N PHE A 129 -6.98 3.82 -32.24
CA PHE A 129 -5.76 4.04 -33.05
C PHE A 129 -6.03 4.83 -34.34
N ARG A 130 -7.24 5.36 -34.51
CA ARG A 130 -7.66 6.07 -35.72
C ARG A 130 -6.73 7.23 -36.06
N ARG A 131 -6.40 8.04 -35.05
CA ARG A 131 -5.53 9.20 -35.22
C ARG A 131 -4.16 8.80 -35.77
N GLN A 132 -3.54 7.76 -35.22
CA GLN A 132 -2.23 7.28 -35.65
C GLN A 132 -2.26 6.79 -37.09
N VAL A 133 -3.30 6.03 -37.48
CA VAL A 133 -3.46 5.51 -38.84
C VAL A 133 -3.69 6.63 -39.85
N GLU A 134 -4.56 7.60 -39.53
CA GLU A 134 -4.84 8.74 -40.40
C GLU A 134 -3.65 9.70 -40.52
N ASP A 135 -2.94 9.95 -39.42
CA ASP A 135 -1.74 10.79 -39.40
C ASP A 135 -0.61 10.19 -40.25
N ASP A 136 -0.40 8.87 -40.19
CA ASP A 136 0.59 8.15 -41.01
C ASP A 136 0.23 8.20 -42.50
N ALA A 137 -1.04 7.94 -42.84
CA ALA A 137 -1.52 8.03 -44.22
C ALA A 137 -1.38 9.45 -44.78
N ARG A 138 -1.70 10.48 -43.98
CA ARG A 138 -1.54 11.88 -44.36
C ARG A 138 -0.07 12.24 -44.59
N LYS A 139 0.84 11.80 -43.72
CA LYS A 139 2.29 12.05 -43.88
C LYS A 139 2.84 11.41 -45.14
N ALA A 140 2.44 10.16 -45.43
CA ALA A 140 2.84 9.45 -46.64
C ALA A 140 2.33 10.13 -47.93
N ALA A 141 1.13 10.71 -47.88
CA ALA A 141 0.59 11.47 -49.00
C ALA A 141 1.31 12.82 -49.23
N GLN A 142 1.90 13.41 -48.18
CA GLN A 142 2.56 14.72 -48.23
C GLN A 142 4.06 14.66 -48.49
N SER A 143 4.73 13.54 -48.20
CA SER A 143 6.19 13.42 -48.32
C SER A 143 6.59 12.10 -48.95
N SER A 144 7.36 12.16 -50.02
CA SER A 144 7.96 10.99 -50.68
C SER A 144 9.02 10.29 -49.82
N TRP A 145 9.50 10.94 -48.75
CA TRP A 145 10.46 10.38 -47.81
C TRP A 145 9.81 9.64 -46.63
N HIS A 146 8.47 9.72 -46.50
CA HIS A 146 7.73 9.05 -45.43
C HIS A 146 7.06 7.78 -45.94
N THR A 147 7.55 6.63 -45.50
CA THR A 147 6.94 5.34 -45.81
C THR A 147 5.77 5.07 -44.87
N ALA A 148 4.57 4.84 -45.42
CA ALA A 148 3.38 4.52 -44.64
C ALA A 148 3.53 3.18 -43.89
N ILE A 149 3.71 3.25 -42.57
CA ILE A 149 3.92 2.09 -41.70
C ILE A 149 2.67 1.20 -41.70
N PHE A 150 1.49 1.79 -41.52
CA PHE A 150 0.23 1.03 -41.41
C PHE A 150 -0.30 0.53 -42.75
N SER A 151 0.34 0.91 -43.86
CA SER A 151 -0.01 0.42 -45.20
C SER A 151 0.56 -0.98 -45.49
N ALA A 152 1.59 -1.41 -44.75
CA ALA A 152 2.21 -2.71 -44.89
C ALA A 152 1.22 -3.86 -44.62
N ALA A 153 1.35 -4.98 -45.34
CA ALA A 153 0.42 -6.10 -45.27
C ALA A 153 0.30 -6.68 -43.84
N LEU A 154 1.42 -6.87 -43.17
CA LEU A 154 1.47 -7.34 -41.78
C LEU A 154 0.78 -6.39 -40.82
N GLU A 155 0.99 -5.08 -40.98
CA GLU A 155 0.38 -4.07 -40.12
C GLU A 155 -1.13 -3.96 -40.35
N LYS A 156 -1.59 -4.09 -41.59
CA LYS A 156 -3.02 -4.21 -41.89
C LYS A 156 -3.63 -5.45 -41.26
N ARG A 157 -2.93 -6.60 -41.26
CA ARG A 157 -3.39 -7.81 -40.55
C ARG A 157 -3.46 -7.55 -39.05
N ARG A 158 -2.40 -7.01 -38.47
CA ARG A 158 -2.31 -6.68 -37.05
C ARG A 158 -3.45 -5.77 -36.59
N LEU A 159 -3.70 -4.67 -37.29
CA LEU A 159 -4.76 -3.72 -36.95
C LEU A 159 -6.15 -4.34 -37.09
N ARG A 160 -6.37 -5.26 -38.04
CA ARG A 160 -7.64 -5.99 -38.21
C ARG A 160 -7.94 -6.93 -37.05
N ILE A 161 -6.91 -7.63 -36.57
CA ILE A 161 -6.96 -8.48 -35.38
C ILE A 161 -7.34 -7.61 -34.17
N LEU A 162 -6.60 -6.52 -33.93
CA LEU A 162 -6.86 -5.61 -32.81
C LEU A 162 -8.25 -4.98 -32.89
N GLN A 163 -8.68 -4.53 -34.06
CA GLN A 163 -9.99 -3.93 -34.24
C GLN A 163 -11.13 -4.91 -33.92
N GLY A 164 -11.04 -6.14 -34.45
CA GLY A 164 -12.03 -7.19 -34.17
C GLY A 164 -12.07 -7.56 -32.68
N LEU A 165 -10.90 -7.69 -32.07
CA LEU A 165 -10.76 -7.93 -30.64
C LEU A 165 -11.37 -6.81 -29.80
N PHE A 166 -11.11 -5.55 -30.12
CA PHE A 166 -11.61 -4.39 -29.36
C PHE A 166 -13.14 -4.28 -29.45
N TYR A 167 -13.72 -4.53 -30.63
CA TYR A 167 -15.18 -4.60 -30.77
C TYR A 167 -15.81 -5.79 -30.04
N GLY A 168 -15.09 -6.91 -29.94
CA GLY A 168 -15.51 -8.05 -29.12
C GLY A 168 -15.54 -7.69 -27.64
N LEU A 169 -14.45 -7.11 -27.13
CA LEU A 169 -14.29 -6.70 -25.75
C LEU A 169 -15.30 -5.62 -25.33
N SER A 170 -15.63 -4.68 -26.21
CA SER A 170 -16.61 -3.63 -25.91
C SER A 170 -18.02 -4.14 -25.64
N ARG A 171 -18.35 -5.39 -26.03
CA ARG A 171 -19.65 -6.03 -25.71
C ARG A 171 -19.80 -6.32 -24.22
N LEU A 172 -18.69 -6.39 -23.48
CA LEU A 172 -18.64 -6.61 -22.02
C LEU A 172 -18.05 -5.39 -21.30
N ASP A 173 -18.36 -4.19 -21.78
CA ASP A 173 -17.95 -2.89 -21.19
C ASP A 173 -16.44 -2.71 -20.99
N CYS A 174 -15.61 -3.49 -21.68
CA CYS A 174 -14.17 -3.29 -21.68
C CYS A 174 -13.82 -2.13 -22.61
N SER A 175 -12.93 -1.24 -22.15
CA SER A 175 -12.43 -0.12 -22.95
C SER A 175 -10.95 -0.29 -23.23
N VAL A 176 -10.46 0.32 -24.32
CA VAL A 176 -9.08 0.13 -24.77
C VAL A 176 -8.40 1.48 -24.95
N THR A 177 -7.18 1.56 -24.44
CA THR A 177 -6.28 2.68 -24.65
C THR A 177 -5.08 2.22 -25.47
N VAL A 178 -4.77 2.94 -26.53
CA VAL A 178 -3.60 2.70 -27.38
C VAL A 178 -2.73 3.96 -27.36
N GLN A 179 -1.45 3.77 -27.09
CA GLN A 179 -0.44 4.81 -27.01
C GLN A 179 0.74 4.50 -27.92
N GLY A 180 1.57 5.52 -28.16
CA GLY A 180 2.71 5.45 -29.07
C GLY A 180 2.33 5.74 -30.52
N GLN A 181 3.31 6.21 -31.29
CA GLN A 181 3.15 6.47 -32.73
C GLN A 181 2.96 5.18 -33.53
N ASP A 182 3.54 4.08 -33.04
CA ASP A 182 3.50 2.76 -33.66
C ASP A 182 2.29 1.93 -33.24
N THR A 183 1.53 2.36 -32.22
CA THR A 183 0.35 1.67 -31.63
C THR A 183 0.66 0.40 -30.82
N ARG A 184 1.83 0.30 -30.15
CA ARG A 184 2.30 -0.95 -29.48
C ARG A 184 2.08 -0.96 -27.97
N THR A 185 1.82 0.19 -27.38
CA THR A 185 1.44 0.28 -25.97
C THR A 185 -0.07 0.21 -25.89
N ILE A 186 -0.59 -0.98 -25.55
CA ILE A 186 -2.03 -1.26 -25.55
C ILE A 186 -2.45 -1.74 -24.17
N TYR A 187 -3.50 -1.11 -23.67
CA TYR A 187 -4.06 -1.32 -22.35
C TYR A 187 -5.56 -1.58 -22.49
N VAL A 188 -6.03 -2.72 -21.98
CA VAL A 188 -7.45 -3.04 -21.91
C VAL A 188 -7.93 -2.84 -20.48
N ASN A 189 -8.88 -1.93 -20.30
CA ASN A 189 -9.54 -1.73 -19.02
C ASN A 189 -10.62 -2.80 -18.83
N VAL A 190 -10.41 -3.66 -17.84
CA VAL A 190 -11.37 -4.70 -17.40
C VAL A 190 -11.85 -4.31 -16.00
N GLY A 191 -13.04 -3.73 -15.92
CA GLY A 191 -13.53 -3.14 -14.68
C GLY A 191 -12.64 -1.98 -14.22
N HIS A 192 -11.95 -2.15 -13.09
CA HIS A 192 -10.98 -1.17 -12.55
C HIS A 192 -9.53 -1.59 -12.79
N GLN A 193 -9.29 -2.73 -13.43
CA GLN A 193 -7.95 -3.21 -13.75
C GLN A 193 -7.53 -2.77 -15.14
N ASN A 194 -6.22 -2.65 -15.34
CA ASN A 194 -5.61 -2.33 -16.61
C ASN A 194 -4.71 -3.49 -17.07
N VAL A 195 -5.17 -4.22 -18.08
CA VAL A 195 -4.49 -5.38 -18.65
C VAL A 195 -3.63 -4.94 -19.83
N SER A 196 -2.31 -5.04 -19.66
CA SER A 196 -1.33 -4.76 -20.71
C SER A 196 -1.29 -5.92 -21.73
N ILE A 197 -1.40 -5.58 -23.01
CA ILE A 197 -1.34 -6.55 -24.11
C ILE A 197 -0.32 -6.13 -25.18
N GLY A 198 0.20 -7.11 -25.90
CA GLY A 198 1.13 -6.93 -27.02
C GLY A 198 0.70 -7.75 -28.20
N LEU A 199 0.89 -7.21 -29.40
CA LEU A 199 0.76 -7.94 -30.66
C LEU A 199 1.93 -7.57 -31.55
N GLU A 200 2.91 -8.47 -31.60
CA GLU A 200 4.25 -8.21 -32.13
C GLU A 200 4.64 -9.24 -33.18
N ARG A 201 5.53 -8.85 -34.09
CA ARG A 201 6.13 -9.77 -35.06
C ARG A 201 7.07 -10.72 -34.35
N VAL A 202 6.99 -12.01 -34.66
CA VAL A 202 7.96 -12.99 -34.19
C VAL A 202 9.25 -12.82 -34.98
N ALA A 203 10.36 -12.57 -34.29
CA ALA A 203 11.67 -12.51 -34.92
C ALA A 203 12.07 -13.90 -35.45
N ASN A 204 12.31 -14.00 -36.75
CA ASN A 204 12.81 -15.24 -37.36
C ASN A 204 14.25 -15.47 -36.90
N ARG A 205 14.48 -16.47 -36.05
CA ARG A 205 15.83 -16.85 -35.60
C ARG A 205 16.71 -17.43 -36.72
N ARG A 206 16.14 -17.79 -37.87
CA ARG A 206 16.85 -18.25 -39.08
C ARG A 206 16.71 -17.22 -40.20
N ARG A 207 17.81 -16.94 -40.90
CA ARG A 207 17.82 -16.11 -42.11
C ARG A 207 17.22 -16.94 -43.25
N VAL A 208 15.91 -16.84 -43.42
CA VAL A 208 15.17 -17.45 -44.54
C VAL A 208 15.13 -16.43 -45.68
N PRO A 209 15.27 -16.84 -46.96
CA PRO A 209 15.04 -15.94 -48.10
C PRO A 209 13.69 -15.23 -47.97
N ASP A 210 13.64 -13.94 -48.33
CA ASP A 210 12.49 -13.05 -48.08
C ASP A 210 11.18 -13.58 -48.69
N GLU A 211 11.28 -14.34 -49.79
CA GLU A 211 10.16 -14.97 -50.49
C GLU A 211 9.50 -16.14 -49.73
N GLN A 212 10.15 -16.69 -48.70
CA GLN A 212 9.65 -17.82 -47.89
C GLN A 212 9.41 -17.44 -46.42
N ALA A 213 9.61 -16.18 -46.05
CA ALA A 213 9.43 -15.71 -44.69
C ALA A 213 7.92 -15.60 -44.36
N VAL A 214 7.38 -16.61 -43.67
CA VAL A 214 6.02 -16.50 -43.10
C VAL A 214 6.05 -15.48 -41.96
N GLU A 215 5.43 -14.33 -42.17
CA GLU A 215 5.35 -13.27 -41.15
C GLU A 215 4.35 -13.65 -40.05
N ARG A 216 4.87 -14.27 -39.00
CA ARG A 216 4.11 -14.71 -37.82
C ARG A 216 3.98 -13.60 -36.79
N LEU A 217 2.81 -13.53 -36.16
CA LEU A 217 2.53 -12.63 -35.05
C LEU A 217 2.45 -13.43 -33.74
N LYS A 218 2.82 -12.77 -32.64
CA LYS A 218 2.63 -13.23 -31.26
C LYS A 218 1.74 -12.24 -30.52
N PHE A 219 0.66 -12.74 -29.94
CA PHE A 219 -0.16 -12.01 -28.99
C PHE A 219 0.28 -12.37 -27.57
N SER A 220 0.47 -11.37 -26.71
CA SER A 220 0.87 -11.58 -25.31
C SER A 220 -0.03 -10.77 -24.38
N ILE A 221 -0.40 -11.36 -23.26
CA ILE A 221 -0.98 -10.69 -22.09
C ILE A 221 0.11 -10.63 -21.03
N PHE A 222 0.40 -9.45 -20.50
CA PHE A 222 1.50 -9.26 -19.55
C PHE A 222 1.02 -9.15 -18.10
N LYS A 223 1.88 -9.53 -17.16
CA LYS A 223 1.74 -9.20 -15.74
C LYS A 223 2.31 -7.79 -15.52
N GLY A 224 1.49 -6.87 -15.04
CA GLY A 224 1.91 -5.50 -14.75
C GLY A 224 2.24 -4.65 -15.98
N TYR A 225 2.89 -3.51 -15.75
CA TYR A 225 3.16 -2.48 -16.76
C TYR A 225 4.51 -2.65 -17.47
N ASP A 226 5.43 -3.41 -16.90
CA ASP A 226 6.82 -3.50 -17.38
C ASP A 226 6.99 -4.42 -18.60
N LYS A 227 5.92 -5.12 -19.01
CA LYS A 227 5.88 -6.07 -20.14
C LYS A 227 6.96 -7.18 -20.08
N ASN A 228 7.58 -7.39 -18.92
CA ASN A 228 8.69 -8.34 -18.79
C ASN A 228 8.22 -9.77 -18.56
N THR A 229 7.03 -9.91 -17.94
CA THR A 229 6.49 -11.22 -17.58
C THR A 229 5.18 -11.46 -18.33
N GLU A 230 5.15 -12.47 -19.19
CA GLU A 230 3.93 -12.91 -19.86
C GLU A 230 3.06 -13.74 -18.92
N ARG A 231 1.77 -13.41 -18.85
CA ARG A 231 0.75 -14.25 -18.20
C ARG A 231 0.28 -15.34 -19.15
N ALA A 232 0.05 -14.98 -20.41
CA ALA A 232 -0.37 -15.89 -21.46
C ALA A 232 0.10 -15.34 -22.81
N SER A 233 0.37 -16.23 -23.77
CA SER A 233 0.69 -15.82 -25.13
C SER A 233 0.23 -16.85 -26.17
N TRP A 234 -0.03 -16.34 -27.36
CA TRP A 234 -0.45 -17.09 -28.55
C TRP A 234 0.46 -16.70 -29.70
N VAL A 235 0.83 -17.67 -30.52
CA VAL A 235 1.72 -17.46 -31.66
C VAL A 235 1.05 -18.09 -32.88
N ASP A 236 1.14 -17.42 -34.03
CA ASP A 236 0.74 -18.04 -35.29
C ASP A 236 1.50 -19.35 -35.52
N SER A 237 0.76 -20.41 -35.83
CA SER A 237 1.30 -21.66 -36.36
C SER A 237 0.66 -21.94 -37.73
N ASP A 238 1.15 -22.98 -38.41
CA ASP A 238 0.59 -23.37 -39.70
C ASP A 238 -0.82 -23.98 -39.54
N GLU A 239 -1.12 -24.50 -38.34
CA GLU A 239 -2.40 -25.11 -37.96
C GLU A 239 -3.39 -24.12 -37.36
N GLN A 240 -2.92 -23.14 -36.58
CA GLN A 240 -3.76 -22.18 -35.88
C GLN A 240 -3.25 -20.73 -36.04
N THR A 241 -4.10 -19.90 -36.62
CA THR A 241 -3.85 -18.46 -36.73
C THR A 241 -4.32 -17.73 -35.47
N LEU A 242 -3.81 -16.52 -35.22
CA LEU A 242 -4.35 -15.68 -34.16
C LEU A 242 -5.82 -15.31 -34.39
N GLU A 243 -6.26 -15.17 -35.65
CA GLU A 243 -7.64 -14.86 -36.00
C GLU A 243 -8.64 -15.92 -35.52
N SER A 244 -8.28 -17.20 -35.59
CA SER A 244 -9.15 -18.28 -35.10
C SER A 244 -9.19 -18.37 -33.57
N GLN A 245 -8.19 -17.80 -32.90
CA GLN A 245 -8.02 -17.85 -31.44
C GLN A 245 -8.56 -16.59 -30.73
N LEU A 246 -9.10 -15.62 -31.47
CA LEU A 246 -9.53 -14.33 -30.93
C LEU A 246 -10.57 -14.44 -29.80
N THR A 247 -11.47 -15.42 -29.86
CA THR A 247 -12.45 -15.64 -28.78
C THR A 247 -11.76 -16.05 -27.49
N SER A 248 -10.81 -17.00 -27.57
CA SER A 248 -10.01 -17.44 -26.42
C SER A 248 -9.18 -16.29 -25.85
N ILE A 249 -8.50 -15.54 -26.72
CA ILE A 249 -7.71 -14.36 -26.33
C ILE A 249 -8.58 -13.33 -25.59
N ALA A 250 -9.78 -13.03 -26.11
CA ALA A 250 -10.68 -12.06 -25.50
C ALA A 250 -11.16 -12.50 -24.11
N VAL A 251 -11.47 -13.80 -23.94
CA VAL A 251 -11.81 -14.38 -22.63
C VAL A 251 -10.63 -14.22 -21.66
N GLU A 252 -9.42 -14.56 -22.10
CA GLU A 252 -8.23 -14.51 -21.25
C GLU A 252 -7.84 -13.10 -20.84
N ILE A 253 -8.09 -12.08 -21.65
CA ILE A 253 -7.91 -10.68 -21.25
C ILE A 253 -8.82 -10.34 -20.07
N ILE A 254 -10.10 -10.74 -20.13
CA ILE A 254 -11.07 -10.46 -19.06
C ILE A 254 -10.72 -11.25 -17.79
N VAL A 255 -10.38 -12.53 -17.94
CA VAL A 255 -9.93 -13.39 -16.83
C VAL A 255 -8.66 -12.83 -16.21
N ALA A 256 -7.70 -12.37 -17.02
CA ALA A 256 -6.48 -11.73 -16.53
C ALA A 256 -6.77 -10.47 -15.71
N GLY A 257 -7.75 -9.65 -16.14
CA GLY A 257 -8.22 -8.51 -15.37
C GLY A 257 -8.78 -8.90 -14.01
N GLU A 258 -9.61 -9.94 -13.94
CA GLU A 258 -10.07 -10.45 -12.65
C GLU A 258 -8.93 -10.98 -11.77
N MET A 259 -8.01 -11.76 -12.34
CA MET A 259 -6.86 -12.29 -11.60
C MET A 259 -5.99 -11.16 -11.03
N GLN A 260 -5.73 -10.10 -11.81
CA GLN A 260 -5.00 -8.91 -11.33
C GLN A 260 -5.70 -8.27 -10.12
N TYR A 261 -7.04 -8.16 -10.16
CA TYR A 261 -7.80 -7.65 -9.02
C TYR A 261 -7.63 -8.54 -7.78
N ARG A 262 -7.75 -9.87 -7.93
CA ARG A 262 -7.59 -10.82 -6.81
C ARG A 262 -6.19 -10.76 -6.21
N GLU A 263 -5.17 -10.79 -7.06
CA GLU A 263 -3.77 -10.68 -6.66
C GLU A 263 -3.51 -9.37 -5.89
N HIS A 264 -4.01 -8.24 -6.39
CA HIS A 264 -3.86 -6.96 -5.71
C HIS A 264 -4.57 -6.93 -4.36
N ARG A 265 -5.79 -7.48 -4.26
CA ARG A 265 -6.54 -7.56 -3.00
C ARG A 265 -5.84 -8.44 -1.97
N THR A 266 -5.32 -9.59 -2.39
CA THR A 266 -4.51 -10.46 -1.53
C THR A 266 -3.25 -9.76 -1.07
N TRP A 267 -2.54 -9.07 -1.98
CA TRP A 267 -1.35 -8.30 -1.64
C TRP A 267 -1.62 -7.18 -0.63
N VAL A 268 -2.70 -6.40 -0.81
CA VAL A 268 -3.11 -5.35 0.14
C VAL A 268 -3.36 -5.95 1.53
N TYR A 269 -4.10 -7.06 1.59
CA TYR A 269 -4.38 -7.75 2.85
C TYR A 269 -3.08 -8.25 3.53
N GLU A 270 -2.19 -8.89 2.79
CA GLU A 270 -0.91 -9.37 3.32
C GLU A 270 -0.01 -8.22 3.81
N GLU A 271 -0.02 -7.09 3.12
CA GLU A 271 0.72 -5.88 3.51
C GLU A 271 0.15 -5.25 4.79
N GLU A 272 -1.18 -5.19 4.93
CA GLU A 272 -1.84 -4.73 6.15
C GLU A 272 -1.51 -5.61 7.35
N VAL A 273 -1.58 -6.94 7.18
CA VAL A 273 -1.19 -7.92 8.20
C VAL A 273 0.27 -7.73 8.60
N ARG A 274 1.18 -7.64 7.62
CA ARG A 274 2.62 -7.45 7.85
C ARG A 274 2.92 -6.16 8.61
N ARG A 275 2.33 -5.05 8.18
CA ARG A 275 2.53 -3.73 8.80
C ARG A 275 2.05 -3.71 10.24
N ARG A 276 0.90 -4.34 10.52
CA ARG A 276 0.35 -4.45 11.88
C ARG A 276 1.24 -5.29 12.79
N GLU A 277 1.75 -6.41 12.28
CA GLU A 277 2.69 -7.26 13.02
C GLU A 277 4.00 -6.51 13.34
N GLN A 278 4.54 -5.75 12.39
CA GLN A 278 5.70 -4.87 12.62
C GLN A 278 5.41 -3.84 13.73
N MET A 279 4.26 -3.16 13.69
CA MET A 279 3.87 -2.19 14.73
C MET A 279 3.79 -2.84 16.12
N ARG A 280 3.23 -4.06 16.21
CA ARG A 280 3.17 -4.82 17.47
C ARG A 280 4.57 -5.17 17.99
N GLN A 281 5.46 -5.64 17.12
CA GLN A 281 6.83 -5.97 17.48
C GLN A 281 7.63 -4.73 17.92
N GLU A 282 7.46 -3.60 17.23
CA GLU A 282 8.08 -2.33 17.62
C GLU A 282 7.56 -1.81 18.96
N ALA A 283 6.26 -1.93 19.22
CA ALA A 283 5.66 -1.55 20.50
C ALA A 283 6.21 -2.41 21.66
N ILE A 284 6.37 -3.73 21.44
CA ILE A 284 6.99 -4.64 22.40
C ILE A 284 8.46 -4.26 22.62
N ARG A 285 9.22 -4.03 21.55
CA ARG A 285 10.64 -3.62 21.63
C ARG A 285 10.80 -2.35 22.44
N LYS A 286 9.99 -1.32 22.16
CA LYS A 286 10.04 -0.04 22.85
C LYS A 286 9.72 -0.17 24.34
N LYS A 287 8.73 -0.99 24.71
CA LYS A 287 8.42 -1.27 26.12
C LYS A 287 9.59 -1.94 26.84
N LEU A 288 10.20 -2.96 26.23
CA LEU A 288 11.36 -3.65 26.80
C LEU A 288 12.57 -2.73 26.94
N GLU A 289 12.80 -1.82 25.99
CA GLU A 289 13.87 -0.81 26.08
C GLU A 289 13.61 0.20 27.20
N GLN A 290 12.35 0.65 27.35
CA GLN A 290 11.95 1.54 28.44
C GLN A 290 12.12 0.90 29.81
N GLU A 291 11.68 -0.35 29.98
CA GLU A 291 11.86 -1.12 31.22
C GLU A 291 13.34 -1.33 31.56
N LYS A 292 14.18 -1.63 30.56
CA LYS A 292 15.64 -1.75 30.76
C LYS A 292 16.27 -0.43 31.17
N ALA A 293 15.94 0.67 30.49
CA ALA A 293 16.46 1.99 30.80
C ALA A 293 16.04 2.48 32.19
N GLU A 294 14.80 2.19 32.60
CA GLU A 294 14.30 2.49 33.94
C GLU A 294 15.06 1.67 35.00
N ARG A 295 15.24 0.36 34.76
CA ARG A 295 16.01 -0.50 35.66
C ARG A 295 17.47 -0.03 35.80
N GLU A 296 18.12 0.32 34.69
CA GLU A 296 19.49 0.84 34.70
C GLU A 296 19.58 2.18 35.46
N ARG A 297 18.59 3.08 35.26
CA ARG A 297 18.50 4.34 36.00
C ARG A 297 18.36 4.09 37.49
N LEU A 298 17.51 3.15 37.92
CA LEU A 298 17.34 2.81 39.33
C LEU A 298 18.62 2.23 39.93
N LEU A 299 19.27 1.28 39.24
CA LEU A 299 20.55 0.70 39.68
C LEU A 299 21.64 1.78 39.81
N LYS A 300 21.68 2.74 38.87
CA LYS A 300 22.63 3.85 38.94
C LYS A 300 22.37 4.77 40.13
N LEU A 301 21.11 5.13 40.38
CA LEU A 301 20.73 5.93 41.55
C LEU A 301 21.09 5.23 42.86
N GLU A 302 20.86 3.92 42.94
CA GLU A 302 21.22 3.10 44.10
C GLU A 302 22.74 3.03 44.28
N ALA A 303 23.50 2.81 43.20
CA ALA A 303 24.97 2.79 43.24
C ALA A 303 25.55 4.15 43.66
N ASP A 304 25.02 5.25 43.13
CA ASP A 304 25.44 6.60 43.50
C ASP A 304 25.11 6.89 44.98
N ARG A 305 23.97 6.41 45.49
CA ARG A 305 23.61 6.52 46.91
C ARG A 305 24.53 5.70 47.81
N LEU A 306 24.81 4.46 47.45
CA LEU A 306 25.73 3.58 48.19
C LEU A 306 27.14 4.18 48.24
N LYS A 307 27.60 4.74 47.12
CA LYS A 307 28.89 5.42 47.04
C LYS A 307 28.96 6.60 48.01
N ARG A 308 27.97 7.51 47.99
CA ARG A 308 27.94 8.67 48.91
C ARG A 308 27.94 8.25 50.38
N LEU A 309 27.18 7.19 50.72
CA LEU A 309 27.17 6.64 52.08
C LEU A 309 28.55 6.09 52.47
N THR A 310 29.20 5.35 51.57
CA THR A 310 30.53 4.77 51.81
C THR A 310 31.58 5.86 51.97
N ASP A 311 31.59 6.85 51.07
CA ASP A 311 32.51 8.00 51.13
C ASP A 311 32.34 8.76 52.46
N SER A 312 31.09 8.98 52.89
CA SER A 312 30.79 9.61 54.20
C SER A 312 31.26 8.76 55.39
N ALA A 313 31.09 7.43 55.32
CA ALA A 313 31.57 6.54 56.39
C ALA A 313 33.10 6.56 56.50
N GLU A 314 33.82 6.59 55.37
CA GLU A 314 35.27 6.72 55.36
C GLU A 314 35.74 8.08 55.91
N ASP A 315 35.10 9.17 55.49
CA ASP A 315 35.42 10.52 55.97
C ASP A 315 35.22 10.62 57.49
N TYR A 316 34.13 10.04 58.02
CA TYR A 316 33.88 9.94 59.46
C TYR A 316 34.97 9.13 60.19
N GLN A 317 35.37 7.96 59.64
CA GLN A 317 36.46 7.16 60.22
C GLN A 317 37.78 7.92 60.27
N ARG A 318 38.13 8.63 59.19
CA ARG A 318 39.35 9.46 59.14
C ARG A 318 39.29 10.58 60.19
N ALA A 319 38.15 11.26 60.34
CA ALA A 319 37.97 12.28 61.37
C ALA A 319 38.14 11.70 62.78
N GLN A 320 37.57 10.54 63.07
CA GLN A 320 37.71 9.88 64.36
C GLN A 320 39.16 9.42 64.62
N ALA A 321 39.87 8.94 63.61
CA ALA A 321 41.28 8.59 63.71
C ALA A 321 42.14 9.79 64.11
N ILE A 322 41.87 10.98 63.53
CA ILE A 322 42.55 12.23 63.92
C ILE A 322 42.23 12.59 65.37
N ARG A 323 40.95 12.54 65.77
CA ARG A 323 40.54 12.84 67.17
C ARG A 323 41.21 11.89 68.17
N ASN A 324 41.25 10.60 67.87
CA ASN A 324 41.89 9.59 68.70
C ASN A 324 43.41 9.82 68.78
N PHE A 325 44.06 10.14 67.66
CA PHE A 325 45.50 10.43 67.63
C PHE A 325 45.84 11.67 68.46
N VAL A 326 45.06 12.75 68.33
CA VAL A 326 45.22 13.96 69.15
C VAL A 326 45.07 13.63 70.64
N SER A 327 44.08 12.81 71.01
CA SER A 327 43.91 12.36 72.40
C SER A 327 45.13 11.60 72.91
N ALA A 328 45.63 10.64 72.13
CA ALA A 328 46.81 9.86 72.50
C ALA A 328 48.08 10.71 72.64
N VAL A 329 48.29 11.70 71.76
CA VAL A 329 49.46 12.61 71.83
C VAL A 329 49.43 13.49 73.07
N ILE A 330 48.25 13.92 73.52
CA ILE A 330 48.10 14.75 74.74
C ILE A 330 48.40 13.96 76.01
N GLU A 331 48.24 12.64 76.01
CA GLU A 331 48.55 11.76 77.14
C GLU A 331 50.05 11.45 77.27
N VAL A 332 50.86 11.73 76.24
CA VAL A 332 52.31 11.51 76.29
C VAL A 332 52.98 12.63 77.10
N PRO A 333 53.80 12.32 78.12
CA PRO A 333 54.55 13.34 78.86
C PRO A 333 55.53 14.07 77.94
N THR A 334 55.46 15.40 77.91
CA THR A 334 56.35 16.25 77.11
C THR A 334 57.16 17.17 78.02
N ASP A 335 58.36 16.74 78.39
CA ASP A 335 59.24 17.51 79.29
C ASP A 335 59.93 18.71 78.59
N ASP A 336 59.99 18.73 77.25
CA ASP A 336 60.73 19.71 76.44
C ASP A 336 59.85 20.56 75.47
N VAL A 337 58.52 20.53 75.61
CA VAL A 337 57.61 21.23 74.68
C VAL A 337 56.70 22.21 75.42
N ASP A 338 56.61 23.44 74.90
CA ASP A 338 55.77 24.50 75.44
C ASP A 338 54.25 24.14 75.43
N PRO A 339 53.55 24.22 76.58
CA PRO A 339 52.13 23.90 76.70
C PRO A 339 51.21 24.72 75.77
N VAL A 340 51.56 25.98 75.48
CA VAL A 340 50.77 26.85 74.59
C VAL A 340 50.83 26.34 73.14
N SER A 341 51.99 25.85 72.72
CA SER A 341 52.21 25.26 71.40
C SER A 341 51.43 23.95 71.22
N ILE A 342 51.35 23.11 72.26
CA ILE A 342 50.54 21.88 72.27
C ILE A 342 49.04 22.21 72.15
N ALA A 343 48.56 23.22 72.89
CA ALA A 343 47.18 23.68 72.82
C ALA A 343 46.80 24.18 71.42
N ARG A 344 47.68 24.98 70.79
CA ARG A 344 47.46 25.49 69.43
C ARG A 344 47.44 24.38 68.37
N TRP A 345 48.33 23.39 68.49
CA TRP A 345 48.34 22.23 67.60
C TRP A 345 47.08 21.38 67.76
N ARG A 346 46.65 21.12 69.01
CA ARG A 346 45.40 20.40 69.32
C ARG A 346 44.20 21.07 68.66
N GLU A 347 44.05 22.39 68.86
CA GLU A 347 42.92 23.14 68.31
C GLU A 347 42.90 23.08 66.78
N TRP A 348 44.05 23.26 66.13
CA TRP A 348 44.17 23.10 64.68
C TRP A 348 43.80 21.69 64.21
N ALA A 349 44.31 20.64 64.87
CA ALA A 349 44.09 19.26 64.48
C ALA A 349 42.61 18.83 64.65
N LEU A 350 41.95 19.27 65.72
CA LEU A 350 40.51 19.06 65.92
C LEU A 350 39.68 19.82 64.88
N GLN A 351 40.05 21.05 64.53
CA GLN A 351 39.40 21.78 63.43
C GLN A 351 39.56 21.08 62.07
N GLN A 352 40.67 20.39 61.82
CA GLN A 352 40.81 19.57 60.61
C GLN A 352 39.89 18.33 60.65
N ALA A 353 39.75 17.69 61.81
CA ALA A 353 38.83 16.57 61.97
C ALA A 353 37.37 17.01 61.74
N ASP A 354 36.96 18.17 62.26
CA ASP A 354 35.60 18.68 62.10
C ASP A 354 35.26 19.10 60.66
N LYS A 355 36.26 19.51 59.87
CA LYS A 355 36.08 19.77 58.43
C LYS A 355 35.89 18.50 57.60
N LEU A 356 36.43 17.37 58.07
CA LEU A 356 36.30 16.08 57.43
C LEU A 356 35.04 15.34 57.87
N ASP A 357 34.58 15.56 59.10
CA ASP A 357 33.43 14.87 59.67
C ASP A 357 32.11 15.27 58.94
N PRO A 358 31.46 14.33 58.24
CA PRO A 358 30.22 14.61 57.52
C PRO A 358 29.04 14.94 58.44
N ILE A 359 29.13 14.61 59.73
CA ILE A 359 28.14 14.99 60.75
C ILE A 359 28.35 16.44 61.18
N SER A 360 29.60 16.82 61.50
CA SER A 360 29.95 18.19 61.91
C SER A 360 29.73 19.21 60.80
N THR A 361 30.00 18.83 59.55
CA THR A 361 29.77 19.69 58.37
C THR A 361 28.31 19.72 57.92
N GLY A 362 27.47 18.84 58.47
CA GLY A 362 26.07 18.69 58.08
C GLY A 362 25.84 18.07 56.70
N ARG A 363 26.91 17.64 56.00
CA ARG A 363 26.83 17.00 54.68
C ARG A 363 25.96 15.75 54.69
N ILE A 364 25.99 14.97 55.77
CA ILE A 364 25.20 13.74 55.93
C ILE A 364 23.68 13.99 55.83
N TRP A 365 23.21 15.16 56.25
CA TRP A 365 21.78 15.47 56.23
C TRP A 365 21.26 15.73 54.81
N ASN A 366 22.13 16.11 53.88
CA ASN A 366 21.76 16.18 52.46
C ASN A 366 21.53 14.77 51.90
N ASP A 367 22.37 13.80 52.26
CA ASP A 367 22.21 12.40 51.84
C ASP A 367 21.01 11.70 52.48
N VAL A 368 20.64 12.11 53.71
CA VAL A 368 19.43 11.62 54.40
C VAL A 368 18.16 12.20 53.77
N ASN A 369 18.18 13.48 53.39
CA ASN A 369 17.02 14.17 52.80
C ASN A 369 16.80 13.84 51.32
N ASP A 370 17.86 13.53 50.56
CA ASP A 370 17.76 13.09 49.16
C ASP A 370 17.18 11.64 49.00
N GLY A 371 16.92 10.95 50.11
CA GLY A 371 16.40 9.58 50.16
C GLY A 371 14.90 9.44 50.45
N ALA A 372 14.17 10.54 50.62
CA ALA A 372 12.70 10.60 50.79
C ALA A 372 12.06 11.23 49.55
#